data_AF-A0A3D3WV02-F1
#
_entry.id   AF-A0A3D3WV02-F1
#
_cell.length_a   1.000
_cell.length_b   1.000
_cell.length_c   1.000
_cell.angle_alpha   90.00
_cell.angle_beta   90.00
_cell.angle_gamma   90.00
#
_symmetry.space_group_name_H-M   'P 1'
#
loop_
_entity.id
_entity.type
_entity.pdbx_description
1 polymer ?
#
loop_
_entity_poly.entity_id
_entity_poly.type
_entity_poly.pdbx_seq_one_letter_code
_entity_poly.pdbx_strand_id
1 'polypeptide(L)'
;MAKRSFWAWGNEQDEPTAAQMKTAAEQLSQRYGVDLTPVGPPTASGLSLRKPRITPPSALAGICSGDDHDRAVHTYGRSFRDRIRAFNYDFPNPPDVVARPKNEQDIEALLEWCSASGYATIPFGGGSSTVAGFEPPEGYDGIVTIDLEHL
;
A
#
# COMPACT_ATOMS: atom_id res chain seq x y z
N MET A 1 -13.58 8.05 -4.56
CA MET A 1 -12.64 8.71 -3.65
C MET A 1 -11.38 9.10 -4.42
N ALA A 2 -10.62 10.07 -3.91
CA ALA A 2 -9.29 10.37 -4.45
C ALA A 2 -8.38 9.14 -4.26
N LYS A 3 -7.50 8.89 -5.24
CA LYS A 3 -6.61 7.72 -5.24
C LYS A 3 -5.46 7.96 -4.29
N ARG A 4 -5.30 7.11 -3.27
CA ARG A 4 -4.22 7.20 -2.27
C ARG A 4 -2.85 7.03 -2.95
N SER A 5 -1.86 7.81 -2.53
CA SER A 5 -0.48 7.58 -2.98
C SER A 5 0.07 6.30 -2.35
N PHE A 6 0.64 5.42 -3.17
CA PHE A 6 1.25 4.18 -2.68
C PHE A 6 2.59 4.44 -1.96
N TRP A 7 3.26 5.55 -2.27
CA TRP A 7 4.59 5.88 -1.74
C TRP A 7 4.62 7.10 -0.83
N ALA A 8 3.65 8.03 -0.89
CA ALA A 8 3.64 9.26 -0.09
C ALA A 8 2.56 9.25 1.02
N TRP A 9 2.43 10.38 1.72
CA TRP A 9 1.28 10.68 2.55
C TRP A 9 0.17 11.33 1.68
N GLY A 10 -1.10 11.04 1.97
CA GLY A 10 -2.22 11.63 1.22
C GLY A 10 -2.52 10.93 -0.12
N ASN A 11 -3.00 11.71 -1.09
CA ASN A 11 -3.46 11.21 -2.39
C ASN A 11 -2.46 11.52 -3.51
N GLU A 12 -2.51 10.74 -4.60
CA GLU A 12 -1.67 10.94 -5.79
C GLU A 12 -1.86 12.36 -6.39
N GLN A 13 -3.08 12.88 -6.35
CA GLN A 13 -3.39 14.23 -6.85
C GLN A 13 -2.77 15.37 -6.03
N ASP A 14 -2.33 15.09 -4.80
CA ASP A 14 -1.76 16.07 -3.87
C ASP A 14 -0.21 16.09 -3.96
N GLU A 15 0.37 15.27 -4.83
CA GLU A 15 1.82 15.21 -5.02
C GLU A 15 2.38 16.52 -5.63
N PRO A 16 3.61 16.92 -5.26
CA PRO A 16 4.17 18.19 -5.70
C PRO A 16 4.45 18.17 -7.21
N THR A 17 4.08 19.26 -7.88
CA THR A 17 4.43 19.48 -9.28
C THR A 17 5.94 19.65 -9.46
N ALA A 18 6.44 19.42 -10.68
CA ALA A 18 7.85 19.63 -11.00
C ALA A 18 8.34 21.05 -10.67
N ALA A 19 7.49 22.07 -10.87
CA ALA A 19 7.80 23.44 -10.51
C ALA A 19 7.92 23.63 -8.99
N GLN A 20 6.99 23.08 -8.20
CA GLN A 20 7.05 23.12 -6.73
C GLN A 20 8.29 22.39 -6.19
N MET A 21 8.62 21.22 -6.74
CA MET A 21 9.82 20.47 -6.36
C MET A 21 11.11 21.25 -6.67
N LYS A 22 11.18 21.90 -7.85
CA LYS A 22 12.31 22.76 -8.20
C LYS A 22 12.48 23.92 -7.22
N THR A 23 11.40 24.64 -6.94
CA THR A 23 11.42 25.75 -5.97
C THR A 23 11.85 25.29 -4.58
N ALA A 24 11.34 24.14 -4.11
CA ALA A 24 11.73 23.57 -2.82
C ALA A 24 13.21 23.16 -2.80
N ALA A 25 13.71 22.54 -3.87
CA ALA A 25 15.12 22.14 -3.99
C ALA A 25 16.06 23.35 -3.96
N GLU A 26 15.72 24.46 -4.65
CA GLU A 26 16.50 25.70 -4.63
C GLU A 26 16.57 26.32 -3.22
N GLN A 27 15.43 26.40 -2.53
CA GLN A 27 15.35 26.94 -1.16
C GLN A 27 16.15 26.09 -0.16
N LEU A 28 16.02 24.76 -0.24
CA LEU A 28 16.75 23.84 0.63
C LEU A 28 18.26 23.86 0.31
N SER A 29 18.64 23.95 -0.97
CA SER A 29 20.05 24.04 -1.37
C SER A 29 20.72 25.28 -0.78
N GLN A 30 20.06 26.44 -0.86
CA GLN A 30 20.55 27.68 -0.25
C GLN A 30 20.63 27.58 1.28
N ARG A 31 19.62 26.99 1.92
CA ARG A 31 19.55 26.88 3.38
C ARG A 31 20.63 25.97 3.97
N TYR A 32 20.92 24.86 3.29
CA TYR A 32 21.82 23.83 3.80
C TYR A 32 23.21 23.83 3.14
N GLY A 33 23.43 24.66 2.12
CA GLY A 33 24.72 24.79 1.43
C GLY A 33 25.11 23.53 0.66
N VAL A 34 24.13 22.79 0.14
CA VAL A 34 24.32 21.54 -0.60
C VAL A 34 23.56 21.61 -1.92
N ASP A 35 24.11 21.01 -2.97
CA ASP A 35 23.42 20.94 -4.27
C ASP A 35 22.33 19.86 -4.23
N LEU A 36 21.06 20.25 -4.34
CA LEU A 36 19.93 19.32 -4.40
C LEU A 36 19.31 19.30 -5.80
N THR A 37 19.27 18.11 -6.39
CA THR A 37 18.50 17.85 -7.61
C THR A 37 17.23 17.09 -7.25
N PRO A 38 16.02 17.64 -7.51
CA PRO A 38 14.78 16.95 -7.19
C PRO A 38 14.62 15.70 -8.06
N VAL A 39 14.20 14.60 -7.44
CA VAL A 39 13.81 13.37 -8.12
C VAL A 39 12.29 13.36 -8.23
N GLY A 40 11.77 13.01 -9.42
CA GLY A 40 10.33 12.91 -9.63
C GLY A 40 9.68 11.79 -8.80
N PRO A 41 8.42 11.95 -8.38
CA PRO A 41 7.71 10.90 -7.66
C PRO A 41 7.53 9.65 -8.53
N PRO A 42 7.56 8.45 -7.94
CA PRO A 42 7.28 7.22 -8.67
C PRO A 42 5.80 7.18 -9.08
N THR A 43 5.54 6.66 -10.28
CA THR A 43 4.18 6.49 -10.80
C THR A 43 3.68 5.07 -10.62
N ALA A 44 2.36 4.89 -10.53
CA ALA A 44 1.73 3.57 -10.43
C ALA A 44 2.05 2.66 -11.64
N SER A 45 2.33 3.22 -12.81
CA SER A 45 2.73 2.45 -14.00
C SER A 45 4.10 1.78 -13.87
N GLY A 46 4.93 2.20 -12.91
CA GLY A 46 6.19 1.55 -12.59
C GLY A 46 6.05 0.37 -11.62
N LEU A 47 4.86 0.17 -11.02
CA LEU A 47 4.63 -0.98 -10.17
C LEU A 47 4.63 -2.27 -11.01
N SER A 48 5.41 -3.24 -10.55
CA SER A 48 5.44 -4.59 -11.10
C SER A 48 5.56 -5.55 -9.93
N LEU A 49 4.43 -5.81 -9.27
CA LEU A 49 4.41 -6.71 -8.12
C LEU A 49 4.39 -8.16 -8.57
N ARG A 50 4.86 -9.06 -7.70
CA ARG A 50 4.58 -10.49 -7.89
C ARG A 50 3.08 -10.70 -8.04
N LYS A 51 2.65 -11.65 -8.88
CA LYS A 51 1.23 -12.01 -8.99
C LYS A 51 0.70 -12.51 -7.64
N PRO A 52 -0.59 -12.30 -7.33
CA PRO A 52 -1.24 -12.98 -6.22
C PRO A 52 -1.08 -14.50 -6.32
N ARG A 53 -0.75 -15.14 -5.20
CA ARG A 53 -0.56 -16.60 -5.09
C ARG A 53 -1.87 -17.33 -4.82
N ILE A 54 -2.87 -16.61 -4.30
CA ILE A 54 -4.18 -17.14 -3.90
C ILE A 54 -5.29 -16.48 -4.71
N THR A 55 -6.42 -17.17 -4.82
CA THR A 55 -7.64 -16.66 -5.46
C THR A 55 -8.78 -16.68 -4.45
N PRO A 56 -9.52 -15.57 -4.27
CA PRO A 56 -10.69 -15.54 -3.40
C PRO A 56 -11.77 -16.53 -3.84
N PRO A 57 -12.54 -17.11 -2.92
CA PRO A 57 -13.77 -17.83 -3.24
C PRO A 57 -14.72 -16.95 -4.06
N SER A 58 -15.50 -17.56 -4.94
CA SER A 58 -16.43 -16.85 -5.83
C SER A 58 -17.41 -15.94 -5.07
N ALA A 59 -17.85 -16.35 -3.87
CA ALA A 59 -18.71 -15.57 -2.99
C ALA A 59 -18.05 -14.27 -2.48
N LEU A 60 -16.72 -14.25 -2.32
CA LEU A 60 -15.95 -13.11 -1.81
C LEU A 60 -15.28 -12.29 -2.92
N ALA A 61 -15.24 -12.80 -4.16
CA ALA A 61 -14.57 -12.16 -5.28
C ALA A 61 -15.06 -10.71 -5.53
N GLY A 62 -16.35 -10.43 -5.29
CA GLY A 62 -16.94 -9.10 -5.49
C GLY A 62 -16.49 -8.03 -4.50
N ILE A 63 -15.79 -8.41 -3.41
CA ILE A 63 -15.21 -7.49 -2.43
C ILE A 63 -13.68 -7.55 -2.38
N CYS A 64 -13.06 -8.35 -3.26
CA CYS A 64 -11.62 -8.59 -3.27
C CYS A 64 -10.95 -7.95 -4.49
N SER A 65 -9.74 -7.44 -4.29
CA SER A 65 -8.89 -6.84 -5.31
C SER A 65 -7.50 -7.50 -5.29
N GLY A 66 -6.98 -7.78 -6.48
CA GLY A 66 -5.60 -8.22 -6.70
C GLY A 66 -4.77 -7.18 -7.46
N ASP A 67 -5.27 -5.94 -7.57
CA ASP A 67 -4.62 -4.86 -8.31
C ASP A 67 -3.29 -4.43 -7.66
N ASP A 68 -2.28 -4.16 -8.48
CA ASP A 68 -0.93 -3.85 -7.99
C ASP A 68 -0.87 -2.53 -7.22
N HIS A 69 -1.61 -1.50 -7.63
CA HIS A 69 -1.65 -0.25 -6.89
C HIS A 69 -2.29 -0.46 -5.52
N ASP A 70 -3.41 -1.18 -5.50
CA ASP A 70 -4.14 -1.48 -4.27
C ASP A 70 -3.26 -2.27 -3.29
N ARG A 71 -2.60 -3.32 -3.77
CA ARG A 71 -1.67 -4.13 -2.96
C ARG A 71 -0.47 -3.32 -2.47
N ALA A 72 0.07 -2.41 -3.28
CA ALA A 72 1.18 -1.54 -2.87
C ALA A 72 0.77 -0.58 -1.75
N VAL A 73 -0.41 0.05 -1.83
CA VAL A 73 -0.96 0.92 -0.78
C VAL A 73 -1.09 0.17 0.56
N HIS A 74 -1.44 -1.12 0.51
CA HIS A 74 -1.68 -1.98 1.66
C HIS A 74 -0.45 -2.77 2.13
N THR A 75 0.74 -2.54 1.55
CA THR A 75 1.97 -3.22 1.99
C THR A 75 2.68 -2.46 3.12
N TYR A 76 2.71 -1.12 3.03
CA TYR A 76 3.60 -0.31 3.86
C TYR A 76 2.88 0.81 4.59
N GLY A 77 3.38 1.07 5.81
CA GLY A 77 3.05 2.24 6.60
C GLY A 77 3.63 3.53 6.03
N ARG A 78 3.91 4.47 6.91
CA ARG A 78 4.36 5.83 6.62
C ARG A 78 5.63 6.20 7.40
N SER A 79 6.38 5.20 7.86
CA SER A 79 7.72 5.41 8.39
C SER A 79 8.70 5.82 7.27
N PHE A 80 9.81 6.47 7.62
CA PHE A 80 10.81 6.86 6.63
C PHE A 80 11.32 5.65 5.82
N ARG A 81 11.63 4.54 6.50
CA ARG A 81 12.04 3.26 5.88
C ARG A 81 11.03 2.79 4.83
N ASP A 82 9.75 2.80 5.20
CA ASP A 82 8.65 2.33 4.36
C ASP A 82 8.43 3.20 3.12
N ARG A 83 8.65 4.51 3.24
CA ARG A 83 8.52 5.44 2.11
C ARG A 83 9.70 5.35 1.16
N ILE A 84 10.92 5.17 1.65
CA ILE A 84 12.08 4.92 0.78
C ILE A 84 11.93 3.62 0.01
N ARG A 85 11.44 2.54 0.64
CA ARG A 85 11.20 1.26 -0.07
C ARG A 85 10.12 1.41 -1.15
N ALA A 86 8.97 1.99 -0.80
CA ALA A 86 7.91 2.22 -1.77
C ALA A 86 8.34 3.17 -2.91
N PHE A 87 9.13 4.20 -2.61
CA PHE A 87 9.66 5.13 -3.61
C PHE A 87 10.49 4.40 -4.67
N ASN A 88 11.25 3.39 -4.24
CA ASN A 88 12.10 2.56 -5.10
C ASN A 88 11.41 1.32 -5.67
N TYR A 89 10.08 1.22 -5.56
CA TYR A 89 9.32 0.05 -6.00
C TYR A 89 9.74 -1.27 -5.31
N ASP A 90 10.33 -1.20 -4.12
CA ASP A 90 10.75 -2.38 -3.36
C ASP A 90 9.58 -2.95 -2.56
N PHE A 91 8.90 -3.94 -3.14
CA PHE A 91 7.78 -4.68 -2.54
C PHE A 91 8.07 -6.19 -2.65
N PRO A 92 8.92 -6.77 -1.79
CA PRO A 92 9.33 -8.17 -1.92
C PRO A 92 8.20 -9.13 -1.54
N ASN A 93 7.34 -8.72 -0.60
CA ASN A 93 6.21 -9.50 -0.12
C ASN A 93 4.95 -8.63 0.05
N PRO A 94 4.32 -8.14 -1.03
CA PRO A 94 3.05 -7.44 -0.93
C PRO A 94 1.93 -8.42 -0.53
N PRO A 95 0.76 -7.95 -0.04
CA PRO A 95 -0.39 -8.81 0.16
C PRO A 95 -0.81 -9.45 -1.17
N ASP A 96 -1.50 -10.58 -1.11
CA ASP A 96 -2.05 -11.23 -2.29
C ASP A 96 -3.40 -10.63 -2.67
N VAL A 97 -4.24 -10.35 -1.67
CA VAL A 97 -5.61 -9.86 -1.84
C VAL A 97 -5.87 -8.71 -0.86
N VAL A 98 -6.49 -7.64 -1.35
CA VAL A 98 -7.11 -6.59 -0.52
C VAL A 98 -8.62 -6.78 -0.56
N ALA A 99 -9.24 -7.02 0.60
CA ALA A 99 -10.67 -7.21 0.74
C ALA A 99 -11.32 -6.00 1.43
N ARG A 100 -12.47 -5.56 0.91
CA ARG A 100 -13.27 -4.44 1.45
C ARG A 100 -14.66 -4.93 1.86
N PRO A 101 -14.80 -5.51 3.06
CA PRO A 101 -16.09 -5.96 3.57
C PRO A 101 -17.09 -4.80 3.64
N LYS A 102 -18.38 -5.11 3.49
CA LYS A 102 -19.49 -4.14 3.56
C LYS A 102 -20.28 -4.26 4.86
N ASN A 103 -20.06 -5.34 5.61
CA ASN A 103 -20.74 -5.67 6.85
C ASN A 103 -19.91 -6.70 7.64
N GLU A 104 -20.40 -7.05 8.82
CA GLU A 104 -19.78 -8.02 9.72
C GLU A 104 -19.75 -9.44 9.12
N GLN A 105 -20.78 -9.84 8.38
CA GLN A 105 -20.83 -11.17 7.75
C GLN A 105 -19.73 -11.36 6.70
N ASP A 106 -19.38 -10.31 5.95
CA ASP A 106 -18.24 -10.32 5.03
C ASP A 106 -16.92 -10.53 5.80
N ILE A 107 -16.78 -9.90 6.98
CA ILE A 107 -15.59 -10.07 7.83
C ILE A 107 -15.50 -11.51 8.34
N GLU A 108 -16.59 -12.06 8.87
CA GLU A 108 -16.65 -13.46 9.34
C GLU A 108 -16.25 -14.42 8.23
N ALA A 109 -16.81 -14.26 7.02
CA ALA A 109 -16.49 -15.11 5.88
C ALA A 109 -15.04 -14.98 5.41
N LEU A 110 -14.45 -13.78 5.43
CA LEU A 110 -13.04 -13.56 5.13
C LEU A 110 -12.12 -14.24 6.16
N LEU A 111 -12.44 -14.09 7.45
CA LEU A 111 -11.68 -14.72 8.54
C LEU A 111 -11.78 -16.25 8.49
N GLU A 112 -12.96 -16.80 8.21
CA GLU A 112 -13.16 -18.23 8.04
C GLU A 112 -12.35 -18.77 6.86
N TRP A 113 -12.40 -18.11 5.71
CA TRP A 113 -11.60 -18.49 4.53
C TRP A 113 -10.09 -18.48 4.81
N CYS A 114 -9.59 -17.42 5.45
CA CYS A 114 -8.17 -17.30 5.78
C CYS A 114 -7.73 -18.35 6.80
N SER A 115 -8.53 -18.55 7.85
CA SER A 115 -8.26 -19.54 8.91
C SER A 115 -8.22 -20.96 8.36
N ALA A 116 -9.20 -21.35 7.53
CA ALA A 116 -9.27 -22.68 6.92
C ALA A 116 -8.07 -22.98 6.00
N SER A 117 -7.44 -21.95 5.44
CA SER A 117 -6.33 -22.08 4.49
C SER A 117 -4.96 -21.74 5.09
N GLY A 118 -4.90 -21.33 6.36
CA GLY A 118 -3.66 -20.90 7.02
C GLY A 118 -3.06 -19.61 6.44
N TYR A 119 -3.89 -18.72 5.86
CA TYR A 119 -3.42 -17.44 5.31
C TYR A 119 -3.23 -16.39 6.40
N ALA A 120 -2.25 -15.50 6.22
CA ALA A 120 -2.13 -14.34 7.09
C ALA A 120 -3.27 -13.36 6.79
N THR A 121 -3.93 -12.89 7.85
CA THR A 121 -4.96 -11.85 7.76
C THR A 121 -4.48 -10.59 8.45
N ILE A 122 -4.47 -9.48 7.73
CA ILE A 122 -3.95 -8.20 8.21
C ILE A 122 -5.11 -7.18 8.26
N PRO A 123 -5.53 -6.70 9.43
CA PRO A 123 -6.49 -5.61 9.50
C PRO A 123 -5.83 -4.29 9.08
N PHE A 124 -6.55 -3.51 8.29
CA PHE A 124 -6.07 -2.24 7.78
C PHE A 124 -7.15 -1.15 7.94
N GLY A 125 -6.75 0.01 8.45
CA GLY A 125 -7.61 1.19 8.58
C GLY A 125 -7.13 2.33 7.69
N GLY A 126 -6.56 3.38 8.28
CA GLY A 126 -6.06 4.53 7.52
C GLY A 126 -4.67 4.37 6.88
N GLY A 127 -3.99 3.23 7.09
CA GLY A 127 -2.63 3.00 6.55
C GLY A 127 -1.53 3.89 7.11
N SER A 128 -1.76 4.56 8.25
CA SER A 128 -0.89 5.60 8.81
C SER A 128 0.21 5.10 9.76
N SER A 129 0.32 3.78 9.99
CA SER A 129 1.32 3.20 10.90
C SER A 129 2.74 3.63 10.56
N THR A 130 3.54 3.97 11.55
CA THR A 130 4.97 4.33 11.38
C THR A 130 5.92 3.27 11.94
N VAL A 131 5.40 2.09 12.29
CA VAL A 131 6.13 1.01 12.96
C VAL A 131 6.04 -0.32 12.21
N ALA A 132 5.75 -0.28 10.90
CA ALA A 132 5.55 -1.47 10.08
C ALA A 132 4.40 -2.38 10.54
N GLY A 133 3.41 -1.84 11.25
CA GLY A 133 2.41 -2.63 11.98
C GLY A 133 1.44 -3.46 11.12
N PHE A 134 1.47 -3.28 9.79
CA PHE A 134 0.69 -4.07 8.83
C PHE A 134 1.55 -4.55 7.65
N GLU A 135 2.88 -4.50 7.77
CA GLU A 135 3.76 -5.03 6.73
C GLU A 135 3.54 -6.56 6.62
N PRO A 136 3.29 -7.10 5.42
CA PRO A 136 3.01 -8.52 5.24
C PRO A 136 4.15 -9.42 5.73
N PRO A 137 3.86 -10.40 6.61
CA PRO A 137 4.88 -11.31 7.13
C PRO A 137 5.29 -12.35 6.09
N GLU A 138 6.52 -12.86 6.24
CA GLU A 138 7.00 -14.02 5.50
C GLU A 138 6.42 -15.33 6.06
N GLY A 139 6.56 -16.44 5.32
CA GLY A 139 6.21 -17.77 5.79
C GLY A 139 4.75 -18.18 5.65
N TYR A 140 3.92 -17.36 4.99
CA TYR A 140 2.52 -17.67 4.69
C TYR A 140 2.30 -17.90 3.20
N ASP A 141 1.50 -18.91 2.86
CA ASP A 141 1.15 -19.26 1.47
C ASP A 141 0.21 -18.22 0.81
N GLY A 142 -0.49 -17.44 1.63
CA GLY A 142 -1.39 -16.39 1.19
C GLY A 142 -1.51 -15.28 2.23
N ILE A 143 -1.69 -14.04 1.76
CA ILE A 143 -1.84 -12.86 2.61
C ILE A 143 -3.06 -12.07 2.14
N VAL A 144 -4.00 -11.86 3.06
CA VAL A 144 -5.23 -11.09 2.82
C VAL A 144 -5.23 -9.88 3.74
N THR A 145 -5.24 -8.69 3.17
CA THR A 145 -5.48 -7.46 3.92
C THR A 145 -6.96 -7.16 3.93
N ILE A 146 -7.55 -6.95 5.11
CA ILE A 146 -8.94 -6.53 5.28
C ILE A 146 -8.95 -5.01 5.53
N ASP A 147 -9.33 -4.26 4.51
CA ASP A 147 -9.43 -2.81 4.52
C ASP A 147 -10.82 -2.39 5.06
N LEU A 148 -10.83 -1.82 6.26
CA LEU A 148 -12.01 -1.44 7.02
C LEU A 148 -12.50 -0.03 6.68
N GLU A 149 -11.96 0.66 5.66
CA GLU A 149 -12.32 2.04 5.32
C GLU A 149 -13.83 2.26 5.04
N HIS A 150 -14.57 1.21 4.71
CA HIS A 150 -16.00 1.28 4.37
C HIS A 150 -16.95 0.79 5.48
N LEU A 151 -16.43 0.47 6.66
CA LEU A 151 -17.22 0.00 7.82
C LEU A 151 -17.45 1.10 8.86
#